data_AF-A0AAW0HKU3-F1
#
_entry.id   AF-A0AAW0HKU3-F1
#
_cell.length_a   1.000
_cell.length_b   1.000
_cell.length_c   1.000
_cell.angle_alpha   90.00
_cell.angle_beta   90.00
_cell.angle_gamma   90.00
#
_symmetry.space_group_name_H-M   'P 1'
#
loop_
_entity.id
_entity.type
_entity.pdbx_description
1 polymer ?
#
loop_
_entity_poly.entity_id
_entity_poly.type
_entity_poly.pdbx_seq_one_letter_code
_entity_poly.pdbx_strand_id
1 'polypeptide(L)'
;MASAPLLVDMGYFLLGVHFEAAWPSGTECIAKYNFHGTAEQDLPFCKGDVLTIVAVTKDPNWYKAKNKVGREGIIPANYVQKREGVKAGTKLSLMP
;
A
#
# COMPACT_ATOMS: atom_id res chain seq x y z
N MET A 1 -14.37 -2.02 21.42
CA MET A 1 -12.96 -1.58 21.34
C MET A 1 -12.65 -1.20 19.90
N ALA A 2 -13.03 0.01 19.49
CA ALA A 2 -12.63 0.59 18.22
C ALA A 2 -11.48 1.54 18.52
N SER A 3 -10.25 1.14 18.17
CA SER A 3 -9.07 1.97 18.37
C SER A 3 -9.10 3.08 17.33
N ALA A 4 -9.20 4.33 17.81
CA ALA A 4 -9.23 5.52 16.99
C ALA A 4 -7.87 5.78 16.33
N PRO A 5 -7.85 6.30 15.08
CA PRO A 5 -6.69 7.00 14.59
C PRO A 5 -7.12 8.37 14.06
N LEU A 6 -7.26 9.38 14.93
CA LEU A 6 -7.52 10.77 14.49
C LEU A 6 -6.85 11.83 15.39
N LEU A 7 -5.63 11.56 15.88
CA LEU A 7 -4.81 12.61 16.49
C LEU A 7 -3.50 12.89 15.71
N VAL A 8 -3.08 11.97 14.84
CA VAL A 8 -1.86 12.14 14.02
C VAL A 8 -2.11 12.78 12.65
N ASP A 9 -3.36 12.83 12.18
CA ASP A 9 -3.71 13.31 10.84
C ASP A 9 -3.86 14.85 10.77
N MET A 10 -4.32 15.47 11.87
CA MET A 10 -4.59 16.93 11.93
C MET A 10 -3.33 17.80 12.09
N GLY A 11 -2.15 17.20 12.28
CA GLY A 11 -0.89 17.94 12.51
C GLY A 11 -0.05 18.22 11.25
N TYR A 12 -0.24 17.45 10.17
CA TYR A 12 0.62 17.52 8.98
C TYR A 12 0.06 18.39 7.85
N PHE A 13 -1.23 18.74 7.89
CA PHE A 13 -1.87 19.53 6.84
C PHE A 13 -1.42 21.02 6.80
N LEU A 14 -0.77 21.53 7.85
CA LEU A 14 -0.37 22.94 7.95
C LEU A 14 1.06 23.25 7.47
N LEU A 15 1.88 22.24 7.15
CA LEU A 15 3.29 22.44 6.74
C LEU A 15 3.57 22.15 5.26
N GLY A 16 2.57 21.79 4.45
CA GLY A 16 2.77 21.57 3.01
C GLY A 16 3.72 20.42 2.66
N VAL A 17 4.09 19.57 3.62
CA VAL A 17 4.86 18.35 3.39
C VAL A 17 3.86 17.22 3.23
N HIS A 18 3.50 16.91 1.98
CA HIS A 18 2.82 15.65 1.65
C HIS A 18 3.81 14.51 1.88
N PHE A 19 3.97 14.10 3.13
CA PHE A 19 4.46 12.77 3.41
C PHE A 19 3.26 11.85 3.19
N GLU A 20 3.16 11.23 2.00
CA GLU A 20 2.21 10.14 1.85
C GLU A 20 2.52 9.12 2.95
N ALA A 21 1.59 8.98 3.90
CA ALA A 21 1.76 8.06 5.01
C ALA A 21 2.09 6.67 4.45
N ALA A 22 3.17 6.07 4.94
CA ALA A 22 3.65 4.78 4.45
C ALA A 22 2.52 3.73 4.48
N TRP A 23 2.47 2.87 3.46
CA TRP A 23 1.31 2.01 3.29
C TRP A 23 1.23 0.95 4.40
N PRO A 24 0.08 0.84 5.10
CA PRO A 24 -0.07 -0.14 6.17
C PRO A 24 -0.09 -1.58 5.64
N SER A 25 0.22 -2.53 6.51
CA SER A 25 0.09 -3.96 6.21
C SER A 25 -1.34 -4.30 5.76
N GLY A 26 -1.48 -5.17 4.77
CA GLY A 26 -2.76 -5.52 4.14
C GLY A 26 -3.18 -4.58 3.00
N THR A 27 -2.47 -3.48 2.76
CA THR A 27 -2.74 -2.62 1.60
C THR A 27 -2.54 -3.40 0.30
N GLU A 28 -3.56 -3.46 -0.55
CA GLU A 28 -3.42 -3.98 -1.91
C GLU A 28 -2.83 -2.90 -2.83
N CYS A 29 -1.96 -3.33 -3.73
CA CYS A 29 -1.40 -2.49 -4.78
C CYS A 29 -1.30 -3.27 -6.09
N ILE A 30 -1.27 -2.55 -7.20
CA ILE A 30 -1.17 -3.10 -8.55
C ILE A 30 0.18 -2.71 -9.15
N ALA A 31 0.87 -3.67 -9.73
CA ALA A 31 2.12 -3.44 -10.45
C ALA A 31 1.88 -2.62 -11.73
N LYS A 32 2.55 -1.45 -11.84
CA LYS A 32 2.55 -0.60 -13.04
C LYS A 32 3.46 -1.12 -14.13
N TYR A 33 4.53 -1.83 -13.74
CA TYR A 33 5.58 -2.35 -14.62
C TYR A 33 5.97 -3.77 -14.22
N ASN A 34 6.75 -4.44 -15.07
CA ASN A 34 7.42 -5.68 -14.71
C ASN A 34 8.63 -5.38 -13.81
N PHE A 35 8.88 -6.24 -12.84
CA PHE A 35 10.07 -6.20 -12.00
C PHE A 35 10.68 -7.60 -11.93
N HIS A 36 11.92 -7.73 -12.41
CA HIS A 36 12.61 -9.03 -12.46
C HIS A 36 13.40 -9.34 -11.18
N GLY A 37 13.51 -8.39 -10.24
CA GLY A 37 14.42 -8.49 -9.10
C GLY A 37 15.86 -8.22 -9.49
N THR A 38 16.63 -7.70 -8.54
CA THR A 38 18.07 -7.41 -8.65
C THR A 38 18.87 -8.03 -7.50
N ALA A 39 18.22 -8.31 -6.37
CA ALA A 39 18.77 -9.00 -5.21
C ALA A 39 17.96 -10.26 -4.86
N GLU A 40 18.55 -11.16 -4.08
CA GLU A 40 17.92 -12.43 -3.66
C GLU A 40 16.63 -12.23 -2.85
N GLN A 41 16.57 -11.14 -2.08
CA GLN A 41 15.42 -10.78 -1.24
C GLN A 41 14.26 -10.14 -2.02
N ASP A 42 14.46 -9.82 -3.30
CA ASP A 42 13.46 -9.14 -4.12
C ASP A 42 12.33 -10.10 -4.48
N LEU A 43 11.12 -9.55 -4.62
CA LEU A 43 9.97 -10.29 -5.11
C LEU A 43 9.68 -9.89 -6.56
N PRO A 44 9.99 -10.73 -7.57
CA PRO A 44 9.64 -10.45 -8.95
C PRO A 44 8.11 -10.47 -9.17
N PHE A 45 7.63 -9.62 -10.06
CA PHE A 45 6.21 -9.53 -10.45
C PHE A 45 6.04 -8.99 -11.87
N CYS A 46 4.87 -9.24 -12.46
CA CYS A 46 4.49 -8.71 -13.77
C CYS A 46 3.58 -7.48 -13.62
N LYS A 47 3.59 -6.62 -14.64
CA LYS A 47 2.62 -5.53 -14.77
C LYS A 47 1.21 -6.08 -14.65
N GLY A 48 0.39 -5.44 -13.82
CA GLY A 48 -0.98 -5.83 -13.53
C GLY A 48 -1.14 -6.81 -12.37
N ASP A 49 -0.05 -7.38 -11.84
CA ASP A 49 -0.13 -8.23 -10.65
C ASP A 49 -0.61 -7.44 -9.44
N VAL A 50 -1.45 -8.09 -8.63
CA VAL A 50 -1.87 -7.59 -7.32
C VAL A 50 -0.91 -8.12 -6.26
N LEU A 51 -0.39 -7.19 -5.45
CA LEU A 51 0.51 -7.45 -4.35
C LEU A 51 -0.09 -6.88 -3.07
N THR A 52 0.14 -7.55 -1.95
CA THR A 52 -0.29 -7.09 -0.63
C THR A 52 0.93 -6.61 0.15
N ILE A 53 0.91 -5.38 0.63
CA ILE A 53 1.95 -4.84 1.50
C ILE A 53 1.93 -5.62 2.81
N VAL A 54 3.09 -6.11 3.23
CA VAL A 54 3.29 -6.82 4.50
C VAL A 54 3.88 -5.87 5.53
N ALA A 55 4.89 -5.09 5.15
CA ALA A 55 5.55 -4.14 6.04
C ALA A 55 6.28 -3.03 5.25
N VAL A 56 6.44 -1.88 5.91
CA VAL A 56 7.38 -0.83 5.51
C VAL A 56 8.81 -1.28 5.80
N THR A 57 9.76 -0.90 4.95
CA THR A 57 11.18 -1.11 5.25
C THR A 57 11.79 0.18 5.84
N LYS A 58 13.09 0.16 6.16
CA LYS A 58 13.81 1.36 6.59
C LYS A 58 13.98 2.38 5.45
N ASP A 59 13.91 1.93 4.20
CA ASP A 59 13.98 2.78 3.02
C ASP A 59 12.55 2.99 2.47
N PRO A 60 12.05 4.23 2.42
CA PRO A 60 10.69 4.52 1.94
C PRO A 60 10.46 4.15 0.46
N ASN A 61 11.51 3.91 -0.31
CA ASN A 61 11.41 3.45 -1.70
C ASN A 61 11.11 1.95 -1.81
N TRP A 62 11.13 1.21 -0.70
CA TRP A 62 11.00 -0.24 -0.69
C TRP A 62 9.98 -0.71 0.34
N TYR A 63 9.14 -1.64 -0.09
CA TYR A 63 8.18 -2.33 0.76
C TYR A 63 8.48 -3.83 0.80
N LYS A 64 8.18 -4.47 1.92
CA LYS A 64 7.99 -5.93 1.94
C LYS A 64 6.57 -6.22 1.52
N ALA A 65 6.39 -7.06 0.51
CA ALA A 65 5.09 -7.43 -0.02
C ALA A 65 4.95 -8.94 -0.21
N LYS A 66 3.71 -9.37 -0.44
CA LYS A 66 3.32 -10.75 -0.70
C LYS A 66 2.53 -10.83 -2.00
N ASN A 67 2.80 -11.84 -2.82
CA ASN A 67 2.03 -12.12 -4.02
C ASN A 67 0.89 -13.11 -3.77
N LYS A 68 0.03 -13.32 -4.78
CA LYS A 68 -1.14 -14.23 -4.71
C LYS A 68 -0.80 -15.70 -4.40
N VAL A 69 0.42 -16.16 -4.69
CA VAL A 69 0.86 -17.53 -4.36
C VAL A 69 1.53 -17.62 -2.98
N GLY A 70 1.56 -16.50 -2.26
CA GLY A 70 2.03 -16.41 -0.89
C GLY A 70 3.53 -16.21 -0.71
N ARG A 71 4.28 -15.96 -1.80
CA ARG A 71 5.71 -15.61 -1.71
C ARG A 71 5.86 -14.16 -1.23
N GLU A 72 6.81 -13.95 -0.35
CA GLU A 72 7.14 -12.63 0.20
C GLU A 72 8.52 -12.18 -0.26
N GLY A 73 8.69 -10.87 -0.40
CA GLY A 73 9.99 -10.26 -0.68
C GLY A 73 9.87 -8.75 -0.85
N ILE A 74 10.97 -8.14 -1.25
CA ILE A 74 11.12 -6.69 -1.35
C ILE A 74 10.68 -6.20 -2.74
N ILE A 75 9.90 -5.12 -2.76
CA ILE A 75 9.40 -4.49 -3.99
C ILE A 75 9.66 -2.97 -3.98
N PRO A 76 9.94 -2.37 -5.15
CA PRO A 76 10.11 -0.93 -5.24
C PRO A 76 8.75 -0.21 -5.26
N ALA A 77 8.57 0.77 -4.39
CA ALA A 77 7.33 1.53 -4.21
C ALA A 77 6.87 2.22 -5.50
N ASN A 78 7.80 2.76 -6.28
CA ASN A 78 7.50 3.47 -7.53
C ASN A 78 7.04 2.53 -8.68
N TYR A 79 7.16 1.21 -8.55
CA TYR A 79 6.68 0.23 -9.53
C TYR A 79 5.25 -0.21 -9.29
N VAL A 80 4.66 0.17 -8.15
CA VAL A 80 3.31 -0.21 -7.77
C VAL A 80 2.44 1.04 -7.57
N GLN A 81 1.14 0.84 -7.60
CA GLN A 81 0.14 1.85 -7.31
C GLN A 81 -0.81 1.28 -6.27
N LYS A 82 -1.04 2.02 -5.18
CA LYS A 82 -2.03 1.63 -4.17
C LYS A 82 -3.39 1.44 -4.83
N ARG A 83 -4.02 0.30 -4.57
CA ARG A 83 -5.39 0.04 -5.00
C ARG A 83 -6.29 0.74 -4.00
N GLU A 84 -6.93 1.81 -4.42
CA GLU A 84 -8.00 2.41 -3.62
C GLU A 84 -9.16 1.40 -3.63
N GLY A 85 -9.45 0.82 -2.46
CA GLY A 85 -10.67 0.05 -2.30
C GLY A 85 -11.83 1.00 -2.59
N VAL A 86 -12.65 0.69 -3.59
CA VAL A 86 -14.01 1.24 -3.64
C VAL A 86 -14.61 0.86 -2.30
N LYS A 87 -14.77 1.83 -1.40
CA LYS A 87 -15.47 1.60 -0.13
C LYS A 87 -16.83 1.04 -0.51
N ALA A 88 -17.01 -0.28 -0.37
CA ALA A 88 -18.32 -0.89 -0.46
C ALA A 88 -19.23 -0.10 0.50
N GLY A 89 -20.33 0.40 -0.05
CA GLY A 89 -21.07 1.53 0.50
C GLY A 89 -21.22 1.52 2.01
N THR A 90 -20.96 2.68 2.62
CA THR A 90 -21.78 3.11 3.76
C THR A 90 -23.23 3.04 3.31
N LYS A 91 -23.88 1.96 3.73
CA LYS A 91 -25.29 1.63 3.54
C LYS A 91 -26.19 2.79 4.01
N LEU A 92 -27.14 3.17 3.15
CA LEU A 92 -28.43 3.86 3.38
C LEU A 92 -28.38 5.19 4.16
N SER A 93 -28.83 6.30 3.57
CA SER A 93 -30.28 6.56 3.49
C SER A 93 -30.70 7.23 2.17
N LEU A 94 -31.54 6.52 1.41
CA LEU A 94 -32.60 7.16 0.63
C LEU A 94 -33.47 7.91 1.64
N MET A 95 -33.45 9.24 1.59
CA MET A 95 -34.48 10.06 2.23
C MET A 95 -35.54 10.34 1.17
N PRO A 96 -36.82 10.00 1.38
CA PRO A 96 -37.91 10.42 0.50
C PRO A 96 -38.12 11.94 0.52
#